data_AF-A0A243A2L4-F1
#
_entry.id   AF-A0A243A2L4-F1
#
_cell.length_a   1.000
_cell.length_b   1.000
_cell.length_c   1.000
_cell.angle_alpha   90.00
_cell.angle_beta   90.00
_cell.angle_gamma   90.00
#
_symmetry.space_group_name_H-M   'P 1'
#
loop_
_entity.id
_entity.type
_entity.pdbx_description
1 polymer ?
#
loop_
_entity_poly.entity_id
_entity_poly.type
_entity_poly.pdbx_seq_one_letter_code
_entity_poly.pdbx_strand_id
1 'polypeptide(L)'
;MQRKGAGAVYLNIFHWDIIEFLDTKKINADEKSRIQSLSIGIIVPSKFFELAEKNEPFHVFAPYTVFKEYGKHLDDIDIDEMYDELMSNPKVKKKPLDISARDMLIKIAMIQLESGYPYLMFKSNANNQHPLKDIGTVKMSNLCTEIFQLQETSEINDYGTEDIIRRDINCNLGSLNIVNVMENKEIREAVHAGMEALTAVSDMTIIPNAPTVKKANDELHSVGLGAMNLHGYLAKNKIAYESAEAKEFARTFFMMLNYYSIEKSMEIAKEKGETFKDFDKSDYANGTYFEKYETTDYSPVTEKIQQLFEGIHIPTKEDWTSLKEQVQKNGLYNSYRLAIAPTQSISYVQNATSSVMPIVNQIESRTYANATTYYPMPYLSKDTFWYYKSSYDMNQFKLIDLIAEVQEHIDQGISTILYVNSDISTRELARYYIYAHKKGLKSLYYTRTRKLSVEECVACTV
;
A
#
# COMPACT_ATOMS: atom_id res chain seq x y z
N MET A 1 -7.83 22.56 -17.33
CA MET A 1 -8.42 21.20 -17.34
C MET A 1 -8.52 20.72 -15.90
N GLN A 2 -9.70 20.76 -15.28
CA GLN A 2 -9.91 20.10 -13.99
C GLN A 2 -10.09 18.61 -14.26
N ARG A 3 -9.31 17.75 -13.59
CA ARG A 3 -9.55 16.31 -13.57
C ARG A 3 -10.89 16.08 -12.88
N LYS A 4 -11.74 15.19 -13.41
CA LYS A 4 -12.95 14.77 -12.70
C LYS A 4 -12.53 14.16 -11.36
N GLY A 5 -13.26 14.47 -10.30
CA GLY A 5 -13.07 13.82 -9.00
C GLY A 5 -13.23 12.30 -9.12
N ALA A 6 -12.50 11.56 -8.30
CA ALA A 6 -12.57 10.11 -8.22
C ALA A 6 -12.94 9.70 -6.79
N GLY A 7 -13.74 8.65 -6.66
CA GLY A 7 -14.16 8.09 -5.37
C GLY A 7 -13.88 6.60 -5.32
N ALA A 8 -13.63 6.08 -4.12
CA ALA A 8 -13.49 4.66 -3.85
C ALA A 8 -14.39 4.25 -2.70
N VAL A 9 -14.91 3.03 -2.76
CA VAL A 9 -15.70 2.43 -1.68
C VAL A 9 -15.07 1.09 -1.31
N TYR A 10 -14.97 0.81 -0.02
CA TYR A 10 -14.46 -0.45 0.51
C TYR A 10 -15.57 -1.21 1.20
N LEU A 11 -15.58 -2.54 1.05
CA LEU A 11 -16.51 -3.42 1.74
C LEU A 11 -15.80 -4.64 2.31
N ASN A 12 -16.14 -5.01 3.54
CA ASN A 12 -15.63 -6.23 4.16
C ASN A 12 -16.11 -7.48 3.41
N ILE A 13 -15.21 -8.42 3.16
CA ILE A 13 -15.53 -9.64 2.40
C ILE A 13 -16.59 -10.51 3.08
N PHE A 14 -16.75 -10.40 4.41
CA PHE A 14 -17.77 -11.08 5.20
C PHE A 14 -19.09 -10.30 5.31
N HIS A 15 -19.21 -9.16 4.63
CA HIS A 15 -20.43 -8.35 4.63
C HIS A 15 -21.56 -9.01 3.84
N TRP A 16 -22.80 -8.87 4.32
CA TRP A 16 -24.00 -9.47 3.71
C TRP A 16 -24.15 -9.21 2.20
N ASP A 17 -23.82 -7.99 1.78
CA ASP A 17 -23.99 -7.49 0.40
C ASP A 17 -22.76 -7.67 -0.51
N ILE A 18 -21.79 -8.50 -0.11
CA ILE A 18 -20.52 -8.62 -0.85
C ILE A 18 -20.70 -9.06 -2.31
N ILE A 19 -21.69 -9.91 -2.60
CA ILE A 19 -21.93 -10.41 -3.96
C ILE A 19 -22.52 -9.30 -4.83
N GLU A 20 -23.52 -8.60 -4.32
CA GLU A 20 -24.17 -7.47 -4.99
C GLU A 20 -23.17 -6.35 -5.24
N PHE A 21 -22.31 -6.05 -4.24
CA PHE A 21 -21.25 -5.05 -4.35
C PHE A 21 -20.26 -5.37 -5.47
N LEU A 22 -19.76 -6.61 -5.54
CA LEU A 22 -18.86 -7.04 -6.61
C LEU A 22 -19.52 -7.02 -7.99
N ASP A 23 -20.79 -7.40 -8.06
CA ASP A 23 -21.53 -7.48 -9.32
C ASP A 23 -21.78 -6.10 -9.95
N THR A 24 -21.70 -5.00 -9.19
CA THR A 24 -21.76 -3.61 -9.73
C THR A 24 -20.66 -3.28 -10.76
N LYS A 25 -19.58 -4.08 -10.80
CA LYS A 25 -18.45 -3.92 -11.72
C LYS A 25 -18.42 -4.89 -12.89
N LYS A 26 -19.31 -5.89 -12.91
CA LYS A 26 -19.43 -6.79 -14.07
C LYS A 26 -19.82 -5.99 -15.31
N ILE A 27 -19.21 -6.33 -16.45
CA ILE A 27 -19.48 -5.62 -17.71
C ILE A 27 -20.94 -5.83 -18.15
N ASN A 28 -21.49 -7.03 -17.91
CA ASN A 28 -22.85 -7.41 -18.29
C ASN A 28 -23.89 -7.22 -17.16
N ALA A 29 -23.62 -6.36 -16.18
CA ALA A 29 -24.61 -6.02 -15.15
C ALA A 29 -25.74 -5.16 -15.73
N ASP A 30 -26.93 -5.21 -15.11
CA ASP A 30 -28.04 -4.29 -15.42
C ASP A 30 -27.55 -2.84 -15.23
N GLU A 31 -27.85 -1.96 -16.19
CA GLU A 31 -27.42 -0.56 -16.18
C GLU A 31 -27.79 0.16 -14.87
N LYS A 32 -28.92 -0.20 -14.27
CA LYS A 32 -29.37 0.36 -12.99
C LYS A 32 -28.48 -0.02 -11.80
N SER A 33 -27.80 -1.16 -11.88
CA SER A 33 -26.92 -1.70 -10.83
C SER A 33 -25.44 -1.38 -11.03
N ARG A 34 -25.07 -0.94 -12.24
CA ARG A 34 -23.67 -0.75 -12.63
C ARG A 34 -23.13 0.59 -12.13
N ILE A 35 -22.05 0.54 -11.35
CA ILE A 35 -21.38 1.73 -10.85
C ILE A 35 -20.18 2.04 -11.76
N GLN A 36 -20.30 3.08 -12.59
CA GLN A 36 -19.29 3.38 -13.61
C GLN A 36 -18.06 4.10 -13.05
N SER A 37 -18.25 5.08 -12.16
CA SER A 37 -17.20 6.03 -11.76
C SER A 37 -16.48 5.72 -10.45
N LEU A 38 -17.11 4.99 -9.52
CA LEU A 38 -16.47 4.66 -8.24
C LEU A 38 -15.55 3.46 -8.40
N SER A 39 -14.32 3.58 -7.92
CA SER A 39 -13.47 2.42 -7.67
C SER A 39 -14.03 1.60 -6.51
N ILE A 40 -13.78 0.28 -6.51
CA ILE A 40 -14.19 -0.58 -5.40
C ILE A 40 -12.99 -1.34 -4.83
N GLY A 41 -12.97 -1.51 -3.52
CA GLY A 41 -12.02 -2.33 -2.80
C GLY A 41 -12.72 -3.30 -1.86
N ILE A 42 -12.07 -4.41 -1.56
CA ILE A 42 -12.53 -5.37 -0.56
C ILE A 42 -11.53 -5.46 0.59
N ILE A 43 -12.06 -5.47 1.81
CA ILE A 43 -11.30 -5.62 3.04
C ILE A 43 -11.31 -7.11 3.38
N VAL A 44 -10.12 -7.70 3.44
CA VAL A 44 -9.92 -9.16 3.51
C VAL A 44 -9.09 -9.51 4.75
N PRO A 45 -9.72 -10.03 5.82
CA PRO A 45 -9.02 -10.63 6.96
C PRO A 45 -8.33 -11.96 6.58
N SER A 46 -7.32 -12.37 7.34
CA SER A 46 -6.59 -13.64 7.16
C SER A 46 -7.51 -14.85 7.22
N LYS A 47 -8.55 -14.83 8.06
CA LYS A 47 -9.54 -15.90 8.17
C LYS A 47 -10.17 -16.27 6.84
N PHE A 48 -10.39 -15.32 5.94
CA PHE A 48 -10.90 -15.63 4.60
C PHE A 48 -9.95 -16.53 3.81
N PHE A 49 -8.64 -16.28 3.88
CA PHE A 49 -7.64 -17.11 3.22
C PHE A 49 -7.54 -18.50 3.85
N GLU A 50 -7.66 -18.62 5.16
CA GLU A 50 -7.72 -19.92 5.86
C GLU A 50 -8.92 -20.76 5.39
N LEU A 51 -10.10 -20.15 5.28
CA LEU A 51 -11.32 -20.80 4.78
C LEU A 51 -11.14 -21.23 3.32
N ALA A 52 -10.51 -20.38 2.49
CA ALA A 52 -10.27 -20.68 1.08
C ALA A 52 -9.25 -21.82 0.88
N GLU A 53 -8.21 -21.89 1.72
CA GLU A 53 -7.22 -22.97 1.72
C GLU A 53 -7.90 -24.32 2.03
N LYS A 54 -8.76 -24.35 3.06
CA LYS A 54 -9.56 -25.51 3.47
C LYS A 54 -10.76 -25.81 2.56
N ASN A 55 -11.07 -24.93 1.61
CA ASN A 55 -12.23 -25.04 0.71
C ASN A 55 -13.59 -25.08 1.45
N GLU A 56 -13.70 -24.31 2.52
CA GLU A 56 -14.91 -24.26 3.36
C GLU A 56 -16.06 -23.50 2.66
N PRO A 57 -17.33 -23.84 2.96
CA PRO A 57 -18.48 -23.04 2.54
C PRO A 57 -18.39 -21.61 3.04
N PHE A 58 -18.62 -20.63 2.15
CA PHE A 58 -18.45 -19.23 2.53
C PHE A 58 -19.73 -18.64 3.11
N HIS A 59 -19.62 -18.03 4.29
CA HIS A 59 -20.73 -17.39 4.99
C HIS A 59 -20.46 -15.90 5.16
N VAL A 60 -21.53 -15.11 5.09
CA VAL A 60 -21.50 -13.66 5.35
C VAL A 60 -22.45 -13.30 6.49
N PHE A 61 -22.17 -12.20 7.19
CA PHE A 61 -22.90 -11.79 8.38
C PHE A 61 -23.76 -10.56 8.11
N ALA A 62 -24.93 -10.48 8.74
CA ALA A 62 -25.76 -9.29 8.74
C ALA A 62 -25.21 -8.28 9.77
N PRO A 63 -24.62 -7.15 9.34
CA PRO A 63 -23.88 -6.27 10.26
C PRO A 63 -24.74 -5.70 11.39
N TYR A 64 -26.02 -5.45 11.12
CA TYR A 64 -26.94 -4.92 12.14
C TYR A 64 -27.20 -5.91 13.28
N THR A 65 -27.28 -7.22 12.98
CA THR A 65 -27.46 -8.23 14.04
C THR A 65 -26.19 -8.43 14.86
N VAL A 66 -25.02 -8.26 14.23
CA VAL A 66 -23.73 -8.23 14.92
C VAL A 66 -23.69 -7.04 15.89
N PHE A 67 -24.03 -5.84 15.40
CA PHE A 67 -24.09 -4.64 16.25
C PHE A 67 -25.06 -4.78 17.43
N LYS A 68 -26.25 -5.35 17.21
CA LYS A 68 -27.23 -5.57 18.29
C LYS A 68 -26.74 -6.50 19.39
N GLU A 69 -26.02 -7.55 19.04
CA GLU A 69 -25.57 -8.54 20.01
C GLU A 69 -24.29 -8.11 20.73
N TYR A 70 -23.37 -7.46 20.00
CA TYR A 70 -22.02 -7.16 20.50
C TYR A 70 -21.77 -5.69 20.84
N GLY A 71 -22.69 -4.78 20.47
CA GLY A 71 -22.50 -3.34 20.62
C GLY A 71 -21.37 -2.76 19.75
N LYS A 72 -20.80 -3.55 18.83
CA LYS A 72 -19.70 -3.18 17.93
C LYS A 72 -20.10 -3.43 16.48
N HIS A 73 -19.68 -2.56 15.57
CA HIS A 73 -19.90 -2.80 14.15
C HIS A 73 -19.07 -3.98 13.67
N LEU A 74 -19.56 -4.70 12.65
CA LEU A 74 -18.83 -5.84 12.06
C LEU A 74 -17.38 -5.49 11.69
N ASP A 75 -17.16 -4.25 11.24
CA ASP A 75 -15.83 -3.80 10.81
C ASP A 75 -14.93 -3.33 11.96
N ASP A 76 -15.48 -3.19 13.16
CA ASP A 76 -14.74 -2.91 14.41
C ASP A 76 -14.43 -4.20 15.20
N ILE A 77 -14.88 -5.36 14.71
CA ILE A 77 -14.60 -6.67 15.29
C ILE A 77 -13.41 -7.29 14.54
N ASP A 78 -12.52 -7.91 15.30
CA ASP A 78 -11.48 -8.75 14.71
C ASP A 78 -12.08 -10.10 14.29
N ILE A 79 -12.37 -10.24 12.99
CA ILE A 79 -12.96 -11.45 12.43
C ILE A 79 -11.99 -12.64 12.53
N ASP A 80 -10.68 -12.43 12.57
CA ASP A 80 -9.74 -13.54 12.67
C ASP A 80 -9.92 -14.31 13.98
N GLU A 81 -10.23 -13.59 15.07
CA GLU A 81 -10.53 -14.17 16.37
C GLU A 81 -12.01 -14.54 16.54
N MET A 82 -12.90 -13.68 16.06
CA MET A 82 -14.34 -13.74 16.39
C MET A 82 -15.18 -14.59 15.45
N TYR A 83 -14.64 -15.03 14.31
CA TYR A 83 -15.41 -15.75 13.29
C TYR A 83 -16.15 -16.97 13.83
N ASP A 84 -15.49 -17.82 14.63
CA ASP A 84 -16.10 -19.05 15.13
C ASP A 84 -17.21 -18.77 16.17
N GLU A 85 -17.07 -17.69 16.93
CA GLU A 85 -18.13 -17.21 17.82
C GLU A 85 -19.31 -16.63 17.03
N LEU A 86 -19.05 -15.77 16.05
CA LEU A 86 -20.07 -15.22 15.15
C LEU A 86 -20.82 -16.35 14.42
N MET A 87 -20.10 -17.40 14.01
CA MET A 87 -20.65 -18.58 13.34
C MET A 87 -21.43 -19.51 14.26
N SER A 88 -21.19 -19.53 15.56
CA SER A 88 -21.94 -20.36 16.52
C SER A 88 -23.10 -19.61 17.19
N ASN A 89 -23.03 -18.28 17.28
CA ASN A 89 -24.06 -17.46 17.92
C ASN A 89 -25.38 -17.49 17.13
N PRO A 90 -26.52 -17.90 17.74
CA PRO A 90 -27.82 -17.97 17.05
C PRO A 90 -28.48 -16.60 16.85
N LYS A 91 -28.05 -15.57 17.59
CA LYS A 91 -28.60 -14.21 17.46
C LYS A 91 -27.94 -13.40 16.33
N VAL A 92 -26.79 -13.84 15.86
CA VAL A 92 -26.15 -13.29 14.66
C VAL A 92 -26.76 -13.95 13.44
N LYS A 93 -27.36 -13.14 12.56
CA LYS A 93 -27.90 -13.62 11.29
C LYS A 93 -26.76 -13.79 10.28
N LYS A 94 -26.74 -14.96 9.64
CA LYS A 94 -25.71 -15.42 8.69
C LYS A 94 -26.38 -15.80 7.39
N LYS A 95 -25.72 -15.62 6.26
CA LYS A 95 -26.15 -16.11 4.94
C LYS A 95 -25.06 -17.02 4.40
N PRO A 96 -25.32 -18.33 4.22
CA PRO A 96 -24.45 -19.13 3.38
C PRO A 96 -24.54 -18.61 1.95
N LEU A 97 -23.39 -18.49 1.29
CA LEU A 97 -23.34 -18.24 -0.13
C LEU A 97 -23.29 -19.57 -0.88
N ASP A 98 -23.82 -19.62 -2.10
CA ASP A 98 -23.81 -20.82 -2.95
C ASP A 98 -22.41 -21.09 -3.57
N ILE A 99 -21.34 -20.63 -2.90
CA ILE A 99 -19.95 -20.74 -3.33
C ILE A 99 -19.04 -21.01 -2.11
N SER A 100 -17.95 -21.73 -2.34
CA SER A 100 -16.89 -21.86 -1.32
C SER A 100 -16.07 -20.58 -1.20
N ALA A 101 -15.28 -20.45 -0.13
CA ALA A 101 -14.36 -19.32 0.02
C ALA A 101 -13.29 -19.31 -1.10
N ARG A 102 -12.94 -20.50 -1.62
CA ARG A 102 -12.05 -20.64 -2.78
C ARG A 102 -12.71 -20.14 -4.06
N ASP A 103 -13.97 -20.50 -4.30
CA ASP A 103 -14.71 -20.03 -5.47
C ASP A 103 -14.93 -18.52 -5.41
N MET A 104 -15.04 -17.94 -4.21
CA MET A 104 -15.07 -16.49 -4.02
C MET A 104 -13.76 -15.82 -4.48
N LEU A 105 -12.58 -16.39 -4.19
CA LEU A 105 -11.31 -15.90 -4.76
C LEU A 105 -11.31 -15.93 -6.28
N ILE A 106 -11.83 -17.00 -6.88
CA ILE A 106 -11.94 -17.13 -8.33
C ILE A 106 -12.89 -16.07 -8.91
N LYS A 107 -14.04 -15.83 -8.26
CA LYS A 107 -14.98 -14.77 -8.64
C LYS A 107 -14.33 -13.38 -8.59
N ILE A 108 -13.56 -13.09 -7.54
CA ILE A 108 -12.79 -11.83 -7.42
C ILE A 108 -11.79 -11.71 -8.57
N ALA A 109 -11.05 -12.77 -8.89
CA ALA A 109 -10.11 -12.79 -10.02
C ALA A 109 -10.80 -12.56 -11.36
N MET A 110 -11.96 -13.16 -11.60
CA MET A 110 -12.75 -12.93 -12.82
C MET A 110 -13.13 -11.45 -12.98
N ILE A 111 -13.65 -10.83 -11.92
CA ILE A 111 -14.08 -9.42 -11.96
C ILE A 111 -12.88 -8.48 -12.14
N GLN A 112 -11.73 -8.81 -11.54
CA GLN A 112 -10.49 -8.05 -11.77
C GLN A 112 -9.99 -8.14 -13.21
N LEU A 113 -10.07 -9.31 -13.85
CA LEU A 113 -9.68 -9.44 -15.26
C LEU A 113 -10.62 -8.66 -16.20
N GLU A 114 -11.90 -8.53 -15.84
CA GLU A 114 -12.87 -7.76 -16.62
C GLU A 114 -12.71 -6.24 -16.44
N SER A 115 -12.46 -5.79 -15.20
CA SER A 115 -12.64 -4.39 -14.81
C SER A 115 -11.42 -3.71 -14.17
N GLY A 116 -10.40 -4.48 -13.79
CA GLY A 116 -9.28 -4.05 -12.96
C GLY A 116 -9.59 -3.97 -11.44
N TYR A 117 -10.83 -4.19 -11.05
CA TYR A 117 -11.36 -4.10 -9.67
C TYR A 117 -11.90 -5.45 -9.18
N PRO A 118 -12.00 -5.71 -7.87
CA PRO A 118 -11.75 -4.80 -6.74
C PRO A 118 -10.29 -4.68 -6.36
N TYR A 119 -9.94 -3.62 -5.63
CA TYR A 119 -8.71 -3.59 -4.83
C TYR A 119 -8.76 -4.63 -3.72
N LEU A 120 -7.62 -5.18 -3.32
CA LEU A 120 -7.53 -6.07 -2.16
C LEU A 120 -6.79 -5.36 -1.05
N MET A 121 -7.41 -5.20 0.12
CA MET A 121 -6.77 -4.73 1.34
C MET A 121 -6.71 -5.88 2.34
N PHE A 122 -5.50 -6.31 2.70
CA PHE A 122 -5.27 -7.40 3.65
C PHE A 122 -5.29 -6.83 5.08
N LYS A 123 -6.48 -6.80 5.69
CA LYS A 123 -6.73 -6.12 6.98
C LYS A 123 -5.79 -6.59 8.09
N SER A 124 -5.60 -7.90 8.20
CA SER A 124 -4.76 -8.51 9.24
C SER A 124 -3.29 -8.16 9.05
N ASN A 125 -2.77 -8.23 7.82
CA ASN A 125 -1.39 -7.84 7.53
C ASN A 125 -1.16 -6.36 7.83
N ALA A 126 -2.13 -5.49 7.50
CA ALA A 126 -2.06 -4.07 7.80
C ALA A 126 -1.99 -3.81 9.32
N ASN A 127 -2.85 -4.45 10.11
CA ASN A 127 -2.94 -4.24 11.56
C ASN A 127 -1.83 -4.96 12.36
N ASN A 128 -1.34 -6.12 11.93
CA ASN A 128 -0.24 -6.82 12.59
C ASN A 128 1.07 -6.02 12.58
N GLN A 129 1.27 -5.19 11.55
CA GLN A 129 2.44 -4.33 11.38
C GLN A 129 2.13 -2.86 11.72
N HIS A 130 0.97 -2.57 12.33
CA HIS A 130 0.51 -1.22 12.59
C HIS A 130 1.04 -0.71 13.94
N PRO A 131 1.90 0.32 13.97
CA PRO A 131 2.53 0.79 15.21
C PRO A 131 1.57 1.45 16.22
N LEU A 132 0.33 1.74 15.83
CA LEU A 132 -0.68 2.37 16.71
C LEU A 132 -1.87 1.43 16.97
N LYS A 133 -1.68 0.11 16.84
CA LYS A 133 -2.74 -0.91 16.98
C LYS A 133 -3.46 -0.89 18.34
N ASP A 134 -2.77 -0.48 19.41
CA ASP A 134 -3.34 -0.36 20.76
C ASP A 134 -4.22 0.90 20.93
N ILE A 135 -4.17 1.84 19.96
CA ILE A 135 -4.99 3.05 19.93
C ILE A 135 -6.24 2.81 19.07
N GLY A 136 -6.06 2.17 17.92
CA GLY A 136 -7.14 1.86 16.99
C GLY A 136 -6.65 1.06 15.80
N THR A 137 -7.57 0.62 14.94
CA THR A 137 -7.26 -0.25 13.81
C THR A 137 -7.33 0.50 12.48
N VAL A 138 -6.56 0.01 11.51
CA VAL A 138 -6.73 0.36 10.09
C VAL A 138 -7.94 -0.40 9.55
N LYS A 139 -8.98 0.35 9.15
CA LYS A 139 -10.26 -0.22 8.70
C LYS A 139 -10.32 -0.39 7.18
N MET A 140 -9.87 0.61 6.44
CA MET A 140 -9.83 0.63 4.97
C MET A 140 -8.60 1.38 4.45
N SER A 141 -8.49 1.51 3.13
CA SER A 141 -7.42 2.27 2.47
C SER A 141 -8.00 3.35 1.54
N ASN A 142 -7.14 4.10 0.86
CA ASN A 142 -7.49 5.17 -0.08
C ASN A 142 -7.64 4.66 -1.53
N LEU A 143 -7.97 5.57 -2.46
CA LEU A 143 -8.16 5.28 -3.88
C LEU A 143 -7.01 4.48 -4.53
N CYS A 144 -5.77 4.68 -4.09
CA CYS A 144 -4.57 4.07 -4.68
C CYS A 144 -3.99 2.92 -3.82
N THR A 145 -4.62 2.58 -2.69
CA THR A 145 -4.26 1.47 -1.78
C THR A 145 -2.89 1.55 -1.09
N GLU A 146 -2.35 2.74 -0.86
CA GLU A 146 -1.07 2.98 -0.16
C GLU A 146 -1.23 3.59 1.24
N ILE A 147 -2.42 4.12 1.56
CA ILE A 147 -2.66 4.77 2.86
C ILE A 147 -3.26 3.76 3.84
N PHE A 148 -2.60 3.60 4.98
CA PHE A 148 -3.00 2.69 6.06
C PHE A 148 -2.81 3.40 7.40
N GLN A 149 -3.86 4.05 7.87
CA GLN A 149 -3.86 4.78 9.13
C GLN A 149 -5.07 4.36 9.98
N LEU A 150 -5.01 4.60 11.28
CA LEU A 150 -6.11 4.30 12.18
C LEU A 150 -7.32 5.15 11.82
N GLN A 151 -8.51 4.59 11.95
CA GLN A 151 -9.77 5.26 11.60
C GLN A 151 -10.79 5.08 12.71
N GLU A 152 -11.53 6.14 13.00
CA GLU A 152 -12.55 6.11 14.04
C GLU A 152 -13.85 6.71 13.49
N THR A 153 -14.92 5.94 13.55
CA THR A 153 -16.21 6.32 13.00
C THR A 153 -16.83 7.42 13.86
N SER A 154 -17.17 8.56 13.26
CA SER A 154 -17.85 9.65 13.95
C SER A 154 -19.36 9.40 14.03
N GLU A 155 -20.01 9.98 15.03
CA GLU A 155 -21.47 9.97 15.15
C GLU A 155 -21.99 11.37 14.85
N ILE A 156 -22.70 11.50 13.72
CA ILE A 156 -23.34 12.74 13.31
C ILE A 156 -24.80 12.66 13.71
N ASN A 157 -25.20 13.52 14.65
CA ASN A 157 -26.50 13.48 15.30
C ASN A 157 -27.51 14.42 14.61
N ASP A 158 -28.76 14.35 15.07
CA ASP A 158 -29.81 15.26 14.61
C ASP A 158 -29.47 16.72 14.93
N TYR A 159 -30.02 17.64 14.13
CA TYR A 159 -29.80 19.07 14.31
C TYR A 159 -30.14 19.53 15.73
N GLY A 160 -29.21 20.25 16.37
CA GLY A 160 -29.34 20.72 17.75
C GLY A 160 -28.78 19.75 18.81
N THR A 161 -28.33 18.56 18.40
CA THR A 161 -27.55 17.64 19.24
C THR A 161 -26.07 17.73 18.86
N GLU A 162 -25.18 17.61 19.83
CA GLU A 162 -23.73 17.66 19.59
C GLU A 162 -23.24 16.38 18.90
N ASP A 163 -22.41 16.51 17.87
CA ASP A 163 -21.79 15.39 17.17
C ASP A 163 -20.61 14.81 17.96
N ILE A 164 -20.35 13.51 17.80
CA ILE A 164 -19.11 12.89 18.28
C ILE A 164 -18.12 12.81 17.13
N ILE A 165 -17.29 13.85 16.99
CA ILE A 165 -16.26 13.95 15.97
C ILE A 165 -15.03 13.13 16.39
N ARG A 166 -14.76 12.08 15.61
CA ARG A 166 -13.56 11.23 15.70
C ARG A 166 -12.64 11.48 14.49
N ARG A 167 -11.84 10.50 14.09
CA ARG A 167 -10.73 10.67 13.14
C ARG A 167 -11.02 9.98 11.80
N ASP A 168 -11.14 10.78 10.75
CA ASP A 168 -10.99 10.31 9.37
C ASP A 168 -9.50 10.35 8.96
N ILE A 169 -9.19 10.34 7.65
CA ILE A 169 -7.80 10.41 7.16
C ILE A 169 -7.71 11.43 6.01
N ASN A 170 -6.68 12.26 6.06
CA ASN A 170 -6.06 12.88 4.88
C ASN A 170 -4.61 12.39 4.78
N CYS A 171 -3.98 12.58 3.62
CA CYS A 171 -2.56 12.34 3.51
C CYS A 171 -1.89 13.33 2.56
N ASN A 172 -0.74 13.85 3.00
CA ASN A 172 0.13 14.72 2.23
C ASN A 172 1.27 13.87 1.68
N LEU A 173 1.41 13.82 0.36
CA LEU A 173 2.29 12.87 -0.32
C LEU A 173 3.47 13.55 -1.01
N GLY A 174 4.64 12.90 -0.92
CA GLY A 174 5.85 13.28 -1.63
C GLY A 174 6.61 12.03 -2.06
N SER A 175 7.58 12.15 -2.95
CA SER A 175 8.40 10.99 -3.34
C SER A 175 9.82 11.40 -3.70
N LEU A 176 10.79 10.69 -3.13
CA LEU A 176 12.19 10.84 -3.49
C LEU A 176 12.49 10.16 -4.82
N ASN A 177 13.41 10.72 -5.60
CA ASN A 177 13.93 10.06 -6.81
C ASN A 177 15.17 9.24 -6.43
N ILE A 178 15.04 7.91 -6.41
CA ILE A 178 16.10 7.00 -5.93
C ILE A 178 17.43 7.24 -6.66
N VAL A 179 17.39 7.48 -7.98
CA VAL A 179 18.62 7.70 -8.75
C VAL A 179 19.39 8.91 -8.25
N ASN A 180 18.71 10.05 -8.11
CA ASN A 180 19.35 11.30 -7.70
C ASN A 180 19.87 11.20 -6.26
N VAL A 181 19.09 10.59 -5.36
CA VAL A 181 19.47 10.40 -3.96
C VAL A 181 20.73 9.55 -3.84
N MET A 182 20.80 8.44 -4.58
CA MET A 182 21.96 7.54 -4.54
C MET A 182 23.20 8.15 -5.19
N GLU A 183 23.05 8.89 -6.30
CA GLU A 183 24.20 9.53 -6.96
C GLU A 183 24.79 10.67 -6.14
N ASN A 184 23.95 11.44 -5.45
CA ASN A 184 24.41 12.53 -4.59
C ASN A 184 24.93 12.03 -3.24
N LYS A 185 24.59 10.79 -2.83
CA LYS A 185 24.94 10.21 -1.53
C LYS A 185 24.32 10.94 -0.32
N GLU A 186 23.19 11.62 -0.55
CA GLU A 186 22.54 12.53 0.40
C GLU A 186 21.17 11.99 0.86
N ILE A 187 21.09 10.71 1.20
CA ILE A 187 19.81 10.09 1.60
C ILE A 187 19.26 10.66 2.91
N ARG A 188 20.12 10.96 3.90
CA ARG A 188 19.67 11.57 5.15
C ARG A 188 19.04 12.94 4.88
N GLU A 189 19.74 13.79 4.14
CA GLU A 189 19.33 15.15 3.81
C GLU A 189 18.05 15.15 2.96
N ALA A 190 17.97 14.27 1.96
CA ALA A 190 16.79 14.16 1.10
C ALA A 190 15.55 13.70 1.89
N VAL A 191 15.71 12.73 2.79
CA VAL A 191 14.61 12.25 3.65
C VAL A 191 14.20 13.34 4.64
N HIS A 192 15.16 14.00 5.28
CA HIS A 192 14.90 15.09 6.23
C HIS A 192 14.12 16.24 5.57
N ALA A 193 14.60 16.73 4.42
CA ALA A 193 13.93 17.79 3.67
C ALA A 193 12.53 17.37 3.19
N GLY A 194 12.37 16.11 2.76
CA GLY A 194 11.07 15.56 2.38
C GLY A 194 10.08 15.54 3.56
N MET A 195 10.53 15.10 4.73
CA MET A 195 9.72 15.08 5.95
C MET A 195 9.34 16.49 6.43
N GLU A 196 10.28 17.44 6.41
CA GLU A 196 10.00 18.85 6.74
C GLU A 196 8.96 19.46 5.79
N ALA A 197 9.14 19.28 4.48
CA ALA A 197 8.21 19.82 3.49
C ALA A 197 6.80 19.26 3.65
N LEU A 198 6.67 17.93 3.84
CA LEU A 198 5.36 17.30 4.04
C LEU A 198 4.72 17.69 5.37
N THR A 199 5.51 17.79 6.43
CA THR A 199 5.02 18.25 7.74
C THR A 199 4.51 19.68 7.66
N ALA A 200 5.22 20.58 6.97
CA ALA A 200 4.76 21.94 6.74
C ALA A 200 3.42 21.98 6.00
N VAL A 201 3.23 21.13 4.98
CA VAL A 201 1.94 21.02 4.28
C VAL A 201 0.83 20.54 5.23
N SER A 202 1.11 19.56 6.09
CA SER A 202 0.15 19.08 7.09
C SER A 202 -0.25 20.19 8.06
N ASP A 203 0.72 20.93 8.59
CA ASP A 203 0.51 22.00 9.57
C ASP A 203 -0.27 23.19 8.97
N MET A 204 -0.04 23.50 7.68
CA MET A 204 -0.72 24.59 6.98
C MET A 204 -2.12 24.22 6.48
N THR A 205 -2.49 22.94 6.51
CA THR A 205 -3.75 22.46 5.93
C THR A 205 -4.94 22.80 6.83
N ILE A 206 -5.97 23.45 6.26
CA ILE A 206 -7.21 23.79 6.95
C ILE A 206 -8.40 23.25 6.14
N ILE A 207 -9.18 22.35 6.75
CA ILE A 207 -10.31 21.68 6.10
C ILE A 207 -11.60 21.99 6.89
N PRO A 208 -12.29 23.11 6.60
CA PRO A 208 -13.38 23.59 7.46
C PRO A 208 -14.65 22.72 7.40
N ASN A 209 -14.96 22.14 6.24
CA ASN A 209 -16.23 21.42 6.02
C ASN A 209 -16.11 19.90 6.22
N ALA A 210 -15.00 19.42 6.78
CA ALA A 210 -14.80 18.02 7.13
C ALA A 210 -14.10 17.95 8.51
N PRO A 211 -14.85 18.17 9.61
CA PRO A 211 -14.27 18.31 10.94
C PRO A 211 -13.51 17.07 11.41
N THR A 212 -13.95 15.88 10.98
CA THR A 212 -13.31 14.58 11.23
C THR A 212 -11.92 14.47 10.60
N VAL A 213 -11.78 15.00 9.38
CA VAL A 213 -10.50 15.04 8.64
C VAL A 213 -9.58 16.09 9.26
N LYS A 214 -10.13 17.26 9.62
CA LYS A 214 -9.37 18.31 10.31
C LYS A 214 -8.79 17.78 11.62
N LYS A 215 -9.63 17.15 12.45
CA LYS A 215 -9.22 16.57 13.74
C LYS A 215 -8.11 15.56 13.57
N ALA A 216 -8.22 14.66 12.58
CA ALA A 216 -7.17 13.69 12.30
C ALA A 216 -5.85 14.36 11.87
N ASN A 217 -5.89 15.34 10.96
CA ASN A 217 -4.70 16.09 10.54
C ASN A 217 -4.01 16.78 11.71
N ASP A 218 -4.77 17.49 12.54
CA ASP A 218 -4.25 18.24 13.69
C ASP A 218 -3.69 17.33 14.78
N GLU A 219 -4.28 16.15 15.00
CA GLU A 219 -3.87 15.25 16.09
C GLU A 219 -2.76 14.27 15.66
N LEU A 220 -2.75 13.83 14.39
CA LEU A 220 -1.87 12.76 13.92
C LEU A 220 -0.67 13.27 13.11
N HIS A 221 -0.75 14.49 12.56
CA HIS A 221 0.29 15.10 11.72
C HIS A 221 0.83 14.12 10.64
N SER A 222 -0.06 13.31 10.06
CA SER A 222 0.34 12.18 9.23
C SER A 222 0.79 12.62 7.83
N VAL A 223 1.85 12.01 7.34
CA VAL A 223 2.43 12.28 6.02
C VAL A 223 2.76 10.98 5.29
N GLY A 224 3.04 11.06 3.99
CA GLY A 224 3.45 9.92 3.18
C GLY A 224 4.59 10.27 2.24
N LEU A 225 5.82 10.11 2.72
CA LEU A 225 7.02 10.14 1.90
C LEU A 225 7.21 8.78 1.23
N GLY A 226 7.20 8.79 -0.10
CA GLY A 226 7.45 7.62 -0.93
C GLY A 226 8.79 7.69 -1.67
N ALA A 227 8.94 6.78 -2.63
CA ALA A 227 10.08 6.77 -3.53
C ALA A 227 9.63 6.42 -4.96
N MET A 228 10.37 6.92 -5.94
CA MET A 228 10.20 6.60 -7.36
C MET A 228 11.54 6.27 -8.00
N ASN A 229 11.50 5.79 -9.25
CA ASN A 229 12.67 5.47 -10.06
C ASN A 229 13.46 4.21 -9.64
N LEU A 230 12.82 3.27 -8.91
CA LEU A 230 13.51 2.04 -8.48
C LEU A 230 14.01 1.22 -9.67
N HIS A 231 13.12 0.91 -10.61
CA HIS A 231 13.50 0.14 -11.79
C HIS A 231 14.51 0.88 -12.67
N GLY A 232 14.37 2.21 -12.78
CA GLY A 232 15.34 3.05 -13.48
C GLY A 232 16.74 2.97 -12.86
N TYR A 233 16.84 3.03 -11.53
CA TYR A 233 18.11 2.90 -10.81
C TYR A 233 18.72 1.50 -10.96
N LEU A 234 17.92 0.46 -10.80
CA LEU A 234 18.37 -0.92 -10.97
C LEU A 234 18.90 -1.16 -12.39
N ALA A 235 18.15 -0.74 -13.41
CA ALA A 235 18.54 -0.92 -14.80
C ALA A 235 19.79 -0.10 -15.18
N LYS A 236 19.90 1.14 -14.70
CA LYS A 236 21.10 1.99 -14.86
C LYS A 236 22.35 1.30 -14.32
N ASN A 237 22.22 0.57 -13.20
CA ASN A 237 23.29 -0.20 -12.57
C ASN A 237 23.36 -1.67 -13.02
N LYS A 238 22.68 -2.01 -14.13
CA LYS A 238 22.71 -3.36 -14.73
C LYS A 238 22.27 -4.44 -13.73
N ILE A 239 21.22 -4.17 -12.96
CA ILE A 239 20.58 -5.09 -12.02
C ILE A 239 19.17 -5.39 -12.54
N ALA A 240 18.86 -6.67 -12.71
CA ALA A 240 17.53 -7.08 -13.14
C ALA A 240 16.54 -6.94 -11.98
N TYR A 241 15.37 -6.37 -12.22
CA TYR A 241 14.34 -6.16 -11.20
C TYR A 241 13.96 -7.45 -10.44
N GLU A 242 14.00 -8.59 -11.12
CA GLU A 242 13.67 -9.92 -10.59
C GLU A 242 14.84 -10.63 -9.87
N SER A 243 15.97 -9.95 -9.67
CA SER A 243 17.18 -10.56 -9.11
C SER A 243 17.23 -10.49 -7.59
N ALA A 244 18.12 -11.29 -6.99
CA ALA A 244 18.37 -11.22 -5.56
C ALA A 244 19.06 -9.89 -5.19
N GLU A 245 19.94 -9.37 -6.05
CA GLU A 245 20.62 -8.09 -5.81
C GLU A 245 19.63 -6.92 -5.81
N ALA A 246 18.55 -6.97 -6.60
CA ALA A 246 17.49 -5.96 -6.55
C ALA A 246 16.79 -5.92 -5.18
N LYS A 247 16.51 -7.08 -4.59
CA LYS A 247 15.93 -7.18 -3.23
C LYS A 247 16.89 -6.69 -2.18
N GLU A 248 18.16 -7.05 -2.29
CA GLU A 248 19.21 -6.61 -1.38
C GLU A 248 19.40 -5.09 -1.38
N PHE A 249 19.41 -4.47 -2.57
CA PHE A 249 19.40 -3.02 -2.71
C PHE A 249 18.16 -2.40 -2.06
N ALA A 250 16.97 -2.92 -2.39
CA ALA A 250 15.71 -2.39 -1.89
C ALA A 250 15.64 -2.47 -0.36
N ARG A 251 15.98 -3.64 0.22
CA ARG A 251 16.11 -3.85 1.67
C ARG A 251 16.92 -2.74 2.33
N THR A 252 18.14 -2.50 1.85
CA THR A 252 19.05 -1.52 2.43
C THR A 252 18.51 -0.10 2.27
N PHE A 253 18.13 0.28 1.05
CA PHE A 253 17.66 1.63 0.74
C PHE A 253 16.43 2.02 1.55
N PHE A 254 15.43 1.13 1.62
CA PHE A 254 14.19 1.42 2.33
C PHE A 254 14.34 1.34 3.85
N MET A 255 15.27 0.53 4.37
CA MET A 255 15.68 0.61 5.77
C MET A 255 16.22 2.01 6.11
N MET A 256 17.09 2.56 5.28
CA MET A 256 17.63 3.91 5.47
C MET A 256 16.56 4.99 5.36
N LEU A 257 15.64 4.87 4.38
CA LEU A 257 14.47 5.75 4.28
C LEU A 257 13.66 5.75 5.58
N ASN A 258 13.40 4.57 6.16
CA ASN A 258 12.69 4.47 7.43
C ASN A 258 13.47 5.12 8.57
N TYR A 259 14.74 4.72 8.76
CA TYR A 259 15.60 5.25 9.82
C TYR A 259 15.61 6.78 9.83
N TYR A 260 15.96 7.41 8.71
CA TYR A 260 16.09 8.86 8.62
C TYR A 260 14.74 9.59 8.72
N SER A 261 13.63 8.93 8.37
CA SER A 261 12.29 9.53 8.55
C SER A 261 11.83 9.51 10.02
N ILE A 262 12.18 8.47 10.79
CA ILE A 262 11.96 8.42 12.24
C ILE A 262 12.83 9.47 12.92
N GLU A 263 14.11 9.52 12.57
CA GLU A 263 15.07 10.48 13.08
C GLU A 263 14.52 11.90 12.89
N LYS A 264 14.07 12.25 11.68
CA LYS A 264 13.55 13.59 11.44
C LYS A 264 12.25 13.89 12.19
N SER A 265 11.32 12.94 12.24
CA SER A 265 10.07 13.09 13.01
C SER A 265 10.35 13.29 14.51
N MET A 266 11.37 12.63 15.04
CA MET A 266 11.85 12.81 16.42
C MET A 266 12.51 14.17 16.63
N GLU A 267 13.36 14.62 15.70
CA GLU A 267 13.95 15.96 15.74
C GLU A 267 12.87 17.05 15.77
N ILE A 268 11.85 16.95 14.91
CA ILE A 268 10.72 17.89 14.88
C ILE A 268 9.95 17.87 16.21
N ALA A 269 9.70 16.69 16.78
CA ALA A 269 9.01 16.56 18.07
C ALA A 269 9.78 17.26 19.20
N LYS A 270 11.10 17.05 19.22
CA LYS A 270 12.01 17.69 20.18
C LYS A 270 12.05 19.21 20.03
N GLU A 271 12.12 19.71 18.79
CA GLU A 271 12.17 21.14 18.49
C GLU A 271 10.87 21.86 18.86
N LYS A 272 9.73 21.25 18.55
CA LYS A 272 8.40 21.81 18.85
C LYS A 272 7.95 21.56 20.29
N GLY A 273 8.50 20.56 20.97
CA GLY A 273 8.02 20.11 22.28
C GLY A 273 6.64 19.45 22.21
N GLU A 274 6.30 18.84 21.06
CA GLU A 274 4.99 18.26 20.76
C GLU A 274 5.17 16.92 20.05
N THR A 275 4.26 15.98 20.30
CA THR A 275 4.18 14.70 19.60
C THR A 275 2.79 14.54 19.01
N PHE A 276 2.62 13.60 18.08
CA PHE A 276 1.27 13.19 17.71
C PHE A 276 0.48 12.69 18.93
N LYS A 277 -0.84 12.81 18.84
CA LYS A 277 -1.78 12.44 19.90
C LYS A 277 -1.69 10.96 20.26
N ASP A 278 -1.61 10.67 21.56
CA ASP A 278 -1.51 9.31 22.12
C ASP A 278 -0.20 8.57 21.76
N PHE A 279 0.90 9.30 21.46
CA PHE A 279 2.22 8.70 21.21
C PHE A 279 2.66 7.69 22.28
N ASP A 280 2.36 7.95 23.56
CA ASP A 280 2.70 7.11 24.71
C ASP A 280 2.13 5.69 24.64
N LYS A 281 1.09 5.47 23.82
CA LYS A 281 0.44 4.17 23.62
C LYS A 281 0.90 3.45 22.35
N SER A 282 1.86 4.00 21.63
CA SER A 282 2.34 3.43 20.37
C SER A 282 3.48 2.42 20.57
N ASP A 283 3.67 1.55 19.59
CA ASP A 283 4.83 0.65 19.49
C ASP A 283 6.17 1.43 19.39
N TYR A 284 6.11 2.72 19.04
CA TYR A 284 7.27 3.61 19.08
C TYR A 284 7.68 3.94 20.53
N ALA A 285 6.71 4.21 21.40
CA ALA A 285 6.96 4.58 22.79
C ALA A 285 7.39 3.37 23.64
N ASN A 286 6.74 2.21 23.47
CA ASN A 286 7.12 0.99 24.20
C ASN A 286 8.40 0.34 23.64
N GLY A 287 8.84 0.73 22.44
CA GLY A 287 10.08 0.28 21.80
C GLY A 287 9.94 -0.96 20.92
N THR A 288 8.77 -1.62 20.88
CA THR A 288 8.52 -2.84 20.10
C THR A 288 8.69 -2.62 18.60
N TYR A 289 8.42 -1.41 18.09
CA TYR A 289 8.65 -1.08 16.68
C TYR A 289 10.10 -1.33 16.22
N PHE A 290 11.06 -1.14 17.13
CA PHE A 290 12.49 -1.16 16.84
C PHE A 290 13.15 -2.54 16.93
N GLU A 291 12.49 -3.52 17.56
CA GLU A 291 13.08 -4.83 17.87
C GLU A 291 13.66 -5.55 16.64
N LYS A 292 12.98 -5.47 15.49
CA LYS A 292 13.45 -6.09 14.24
C LYS A 292 14.73 -5.44 13.71
N TYR A 293 14.90 -4.13 13.93
CA TYR A 293 16.08 -3.37 13.50
C TYR A 293 17.27 -3.54 14.47
N GLU A 294 17.00 -3.81 15.74
CA GLU A 294 18.03 -4.17 16.72
C GLU A 294 18.55 -5.61 16.51
N THR A 295 17.72 -6.50 15.95
CA THR A 295 18.07 -7.93 15.79
C THR A 295 18.56 -8.30 14.40
N THR A 296 18.09 -7.63 13.36
CA THR A 296 18.40 -7.94 11.94
C THR A 296 19.33 -6.89 11.35
N ASP A 297 20.38 -7.35 10.66
CA ASP A 297 21.23 -6.45 9.86
C ASP A 297 20.66 -6.38 8.43
N TYR A 298 20.42 -5.15 7.96
CA TYR A 298 19.86 -4.85 6.65
C TYR A 298 20.91 -4.29 5.68
N SER A 299 22.18 -4.34 6.05
CA SER A 299 23.30 -3.93 5.19
C SER A 299 23.48 -4.86 3.99
N PRO A 300 24.03 -4.35 2.87
CA PRO A 300 24.27 -5.15 1.69
C PRO A 300 25.40 -6.17 1.92
N VAL A 301 25.21 -7.36 1.35
CA VAL A 301 26.07 -8.54 1.47
C VAL A 301 26.92 -8.75 0.21
N THR A 302 26.38 -8.47 -0.98
CA THR A 302 27.09 -8.64 -2.24
C THR A 302 27.96 -7.43 -2.53
N GLU A 303 29.17 -7.67 -3.02
CA GLU A 303 30.15 -6.62 -3.35
C GLU A 303 29.55 -5.57 -4.31
N LYS A 304 28.76 -6.02 -5.29
CA LYS A 304 28.10 -5.14 -6.25
C LYS A 304 27.14 -4.16 -5.57
N ILE A 305 26.33 -4.61 -4.60
CA ILE A 305 25.40 -3.71 -3.89
C ILE A 305 26.14 -2.87 -2.86
N GLN A 306 27.15 -3.41 -2.18
CA GLN A 306 28.01 -2.64 -1.27
C GLN A 306 28.63 -1.42 -1.96
N GLN A 307 29.14 -1.60 -3.19
CA GLN A 307 29.69 -0.51 -4.00
C GLN A 307 28.66 0.60 -4.29
N LEU A 308 27.37 0.26 -4.44
CA LEU A 308 26.32 1.27 -4.69
C LEU A 308 26.08 2.19 -3.49
N PHE A 309 26.41 1.74 -2.27
CA PHE A 309 26.27 2.53 -1.04
C PHE A 309 27.62 3.10 -0.55
N GLU A 310 28.70 2.97 -1.33
CA GLU A 310 30.01 3.48 -0.94
C GLU A 310 29.96 4.99 -0.67
N GLY A 311 30.41 5.41 0.51
CA GLY A 311 30.37 6.81 0.94
C GLY A 311 29.01 7.25 1.51
N ILE A 312 28.07 6.34 1.71
CA ILE A 312 26.81 6.57 2.42
C ILE A 312 26.87 5.82 3.75
N HIS A 313 26.60 6.49 4.87
CA HIS A 313 26.48 5.82 6.17
C HIS A 313 25.21 4.97 6.23
N ILE A 314 25.36 3.66 6.38
CA ILE A 314 24.26 2.71 6.54
C ILE A 314 24.02 2.50 8.05
N PRO A 315 22.82 2.81 8.58
CA PRO A 315 22.51 2.64 9.99
C PRO A 315 22.75 1.20 10.48
N THR A 316 23.53 1.07 11.55
CA THR A 316 23.80 -0.21 12.20
C THR A 316 22.76 -0.54 13.29
N LYS A 317 22.87 -1.71 13.91
CA LYS A 317 22.02 -2.10 15.05
C LYS A 317 22.19 -1.14 16.24
N GLU A 318 23.40 -0.66 16.46
CA GLU A 318 23.72 0.32 17.50
C GLU A 318 23.09 1.68 17.19
N ASP A 319 23.10 2.11 15.93
CA ASP A 319 22.41 3.34 15.50
C ASP A 319 20.90 3.23 15.77
N TRP A 320 20.29 2.09 15.42
CA TRP A 320 18.88 1.82 15.71
C TRP A 320 18.56 1.80 17.20
N THR A 321 19.45 1.24 18.02
CA THR A 321 19.31 1.24 19.50
C THR A 321 19.35 2.68 20.03
N SER A 322 20.30 3.49 19.55
CA SER A 322 20.40 4.91 19.91
C SER A 322 19.17 5.70 19.48
N LEU A 323 18.66 5.46 18.26
CA LEU A 323 17.46 6.13 17.75
C LEU A 323 16.22 5.77 18.59
N LYS A 324 16.06 4.50 18.98
CA LYS A 324 14.99 4.05 19.88
C LYS A 324 15.00 4.83 21.20
N GLU A 325 16.16 4.94 21.85
CA GLU A 325 16.30 5.71 23.09
C GLU A 325 15.92 7.19 22.90
N GLN A 326 16.33 7.78 21.78
CA GLN A 326 15.96 9.16 21.44
C GLN A 326 14.47 9.32 21.18
N VAL A 327 13.83 8.36 20.51
CA VAL A 327 12.38 8.37 20.27
C VAL A 327 11.59 8.20 21.56
N GLN A 328 12.01 7.30 22.45
CA GLN A 328 11.34 7.13 23.75
C GLN A 328 11.46 8.39 24.63
N LYS A 329 12.57 9.13 24.49
CA LYS A 329 12.80 10.37 25.24
C LYS A 329 12.05 11.58 24.67
N ASN A 330 12.07 11.77 23.35
CA ASN A 330 11.61 13.00 22.71
C ASN A 330 10.26 12.84 21.98
N GLY A 331 9.83 11.61 21.74
CA GLY A 331 8.63 11.29 20.97
C GLY A 331 8.81 11.43 19.45
N LEU A 332 7.68 11.34 18.73
CA LEU A 332 7.59 11.55 17.29
C LEU A 332 6.50 12.57 16.97
N TYR A 333 6.76 13.43 15.99
CA TYR A 333 5.80 14.44 15.57
C TYR A 333 4.72 13.86 14.67
N ASN A 334 5.12 13.03 13.69
CA ASN A 334 4.21 12.41 12.72
C ASN A 334 3.84 10.99 13.15
N SER A 335 2.55 10.66 13.18
CA SER A 335 2.07 9.30 13.53
C SER A 335 2.30 8.27 12.41
N TYR A 336 2.31 8.73 11.15
CA TYR A 336 2.64 7.95 9.96
C TYR A 336 3.51 8.78 9.04
N ARG A 337 4.50 8.13 8.38
CA ARG A 337 5.56 8.85 7.68
C ARG A 337 5.73 8.41 6.23
N LEU A 338 5.61 7.12 5.93
CA LEU A 338 6.00 6.55 4.65
C LEU A 338 4.82 5.89 3.94
N ALA A 339 4.59 6.28 2.68
CA ALA A 339 3.60 5.66 1.80
C ALA A 339 4.08 5.75 0.35
N ILE A 340 4.08 4.63 -0.37
CA ILE A 340 4.57 4.60 -1.75
C ILE A 340 3.38 4.62 -2.73
N ALA A 341 3.01 5.83 -3.13
CA ALA A 341 1.95 6.08 -4.09
C ALA A 341 2.40 5.85 -5.56
N PRO A 342 1.46 5.75 -6.52
CA PRO A 342 1.78 5.76 -7.94
C PRO A 342 2.18 7.18 -8.37
N THR A 343 3.29 7.31 -9.11
CA THR A 343 3.84 8.64 -9.47
C THR A 343 3.60 9.02 -10.93
N GLN A 344 2.64 8.38 -11.59
CA GLN A 344 2.35 8.43 -13.04
C GLN A 344 2.73 9.75 -13.75
N SER A 345 2.00 10.85 -13.51
CA SER A 345 2.24 12.09 -14.27
C SER A 345 3.52 12.81 -13.84
N ILE A 346 3.85 12.78 -12.54
CA ILE A 346 5.02 13.49 -12.00
C ILE A 346 6.33 12.77 -12.33
N SER A 347 6.29 11.47 -12.65
CA SER A 347 7.47 10.69 -13.03
C SER A 347 8.05 11.16 -14.36
N TYR A 348 7.23 11.62 -15.31
CA TYR A 348 7.73 12.23 -16.54
C TYR A 348 8.49 13.54 -16.28
N VAL A 349 7.99 14.37 -15.35
CA VAL A 349 8.66 15.63 -14.95
C VAL A 349 10.00 15.33 -14.28
N GLN A 350 10.06 14.29 -13.45
CA GLN A 350 11.26 13.83 -12.78
C GLN A 350 12.21 12.99 -13.66
N ASN A 351 11.82 12.71 -14.91
CA ASN A 351 12.47 11.74 -15.77
C ASN A 351 12.79 10.42 -15.02
N ALA A 352 11.76 9.83 -14.43
CA ALA A 352 11.83 8.67 -13.54
C ALA A 352 10.86 7.56 -13.97
N THR A 353 11.21 6.31 -13.67
CA THR A 353 10.23 5.21 -13.71
C THR A 353 9.20 5.41 -12.59
N SER A 354 7.93 5.10 -12.87
CA SER A 354 6.82 5.36 -11.93
C SER A 354 6.91 4.51 -10.67
N SER A 355 6.89 5.16 -9.50
CA SER A 355 6.91 4.51 -8.19
C SER A 355 8.09 3.53 -8.05
N VAL A 356 7.91 2.50 -7.23
CA VAL A 356 8.82 1.35 -7.11
C VAL A 356 8.47 0.22 -8.07
N MET A 357 7.47 0.40 -8.94
CA MET A 357 6.98 -0.64 -9.86
C MET A 357 7.92 -0.83 -11.06
N PRO A 358 7.92 -2.04 -11.68
CA PRO A 358 8.60 -2.23 -12.95
C PRO A 358 7.91 -1.46 -14.06
N ILE A 359 8.64 -1.23 -15.15
CA ILE A 359 8.16 -0.47 -16.30
C ILE A 359 7.21 -1.33 -17.13
N VAL A 360 6.24 -0.70 -17.77
CA VAL A 360 5.30 -1.42 -18.65
C VAL A 360 5.91 -1.60 -20.05
N ASN A 361 6.43 -0.52 -20.61
CA ASN A 361 7.04 -0.49 -21.93
C ASN A 361 8.41 0.19 -21.84
N GLN A 362 9.38 -0.29 -22.61
CA GLN A 362 10.69 0.36 -22.72
C GLN A 362 10.59 1.73 -23.40
N ILE A 363 9.67 1.86 -24.36
CA ILE A 363 9.32 3.13 -25.00
C ILE A 363 7.81 3.25 -24.95
N GLU A 364 7.32 4.25 -24.22
CA GLU A 364 5.90 4.57 -24.20
C GLU A 364 5.52 5.37 -25.45
N SER A 365 4.54 4.89 -26.19
CA SER A 365 3.88 5.65 -27.26
C SER A 365 2.59 6.25 -26.72
N ARG A 366 2.41 7.56 -26.90
CA ARG A 366 1.16 8.25 -26.56
C ARG A 366 0.71 9.14 -27.70
N THR A 367 -0.56 9.03 -28.08
CA THR A 367 -1.19 9.90 -29.05
C THR A 367 -1.82 11.08 -28.34
N TYR A 368 -1.33 12.29 -28.62
CA TYR A 368 -1.91 13.54 -28.17
C TYR A 368 -2.45 14.29 -29.39
N ALA A 369 -3.78 14.36 -29.50
CA ALA A 369 -4.48 14.87 -30.68
C ALA A 369 -3.99 14.16 -31.96
N ASN A 370 -3.26 14.87 -32.83
CA ASN A 370 -2.80 14.36 -34.12
C ASN A 370 -1.31 13.95 -34.12
N ALA A 371 -0.64 13.98 -32.96
CA ALA A 371 0.79 13.65 -32.86
C ALA A 371 1.00 12.45 -31.93
N THR A 372 1.87 11.54 -32.34
CA THR A 372 2.37 10.45 -31.51
C THR A 372 3.70 10.87 -30.89
N THR A 373 3.75 10.89 -29.57
CA THR A 373 4.96 11.15 -28.79
C THR A 373 5.53 9.84 -28.26
N TYR A 374 6.85 9.70 -28.33
CA TYR A 374 7.57 8.55 -27.79
C TYR A 374 8.39 8.96 -26.58
N TYR A 375 8.21 8.26 -25.48
CA TYR A 375 8.95 8.47 -24.24
C TYR A 375 9.76 7.20 -23.92
N PRO A 376 11.05 7.13 -24.31
CA PRO A 376 11.92 6.06 -23.87
C PRO A 376 12.10 6.15 -22.34
N MET A 377 12.17 5.00 -21.67
CA MET A 377 12.42 4.97 -20.23
C MET A 377 13.74 5.69 -19.90
N PRO A 378 13.82 6.40 -18.75
CA PRO A 378 15.04 7.08 -18.33
C PRO A 378 16.24 6.13 -18.36
N TYR A 379 17.42 6.60 -18.78
CA TYR A 379 18.64 5.76 -18.85
C TYR A 379 18.54 4.54 -19.79
N LEU A 380 17.55 4.46 -20.67
CA LEU A 380 17.48 3.44 -21.71
C LEU A 380 18.60 3.65 -22.74
N SER A 381 19.39 2.61 -22.95
CA SER A 381 20.49 2.55 -23.90
C SER A 381 20.62 1.13 -24.44
N LYS A 382 21.50 0.90 -25.43
CA LYS A 382 21.78 -0.45 -25.92
C LYS A 382 22.29 -1.39 -24.81
N ASP A 383 23.02 -0.86 -23.84
CA ASP A 383 23.63 -1.64 -22.76
C ASP A 383 22.65 -1.92 -21.61
N THR A 384 21.65 -1.05 -21.42
CA THR A 384 20.65 -1.15 -20.34
C THR A 384 19.32 -1.75 -20.81
N PHE A 385 19.14 -1.93 -22.12
CA PHE A 385 17.90 -2.42 -22.75
C PHE A 385 17.34 -3.68 -22.08
N TRP A 386 18.19 -4.69 -21.85
CA TRP A 386 17.80 -5.98 -21.28
C TRP A 386 17.39 -5.92 -19.81
N TYR A 387 17.78 -4.85 -19.11
CA TYR A 387 17.38 -4.64 -17.71
C TYR A 387 16.03 -3.96 -17.59
N TYR A 388 15.55 -3.29 -18.64
CA TYR A 388 14.19 -2.77 -18.74
C TYR A 388 13.23 -3.85 -19.29
N LYS A 389 13.13 -4.96 -18.56
CA LYS A 389 12.14 -6.00 -18.89
C LYS A 389 10.72 -5.45 -18.65
N SER A 390 9.78 -5.76 -19.54
CA SER A 390 8.37 -5.36 -19.35
C SER A 390 7.77 -6.07 -18.15
N SER A 391 6.95 -5.36 -17.39
CA SER A 391 6.22 -5.88 -16.24
C SER A 391 5.30 -7.06 -16.58
N TYR A 392 4.77 -7.12 -17.81
CA TYR A 392 3.92 -8.23 -18.28
C TYR A 392 4.70 -9.52 -18.56
N ASP A 393 6.02 -9.44 -18.71
CA ASP A 393 6.89 -10.57 -18.97
C ASP A 393 7.64 -11.02 -17.70
N MET A 394 7.51 -10.28 -16.60
CA MET A 394 8.09 -10.61 -15.31
C MET A 394 7.30 -11.68 -14.57
N ASN A 395 7.99 -12.47 -13.75
CA ASN A 395 7.39 -13.35 -12.78
C ASN A 395 6.79 -12.51 -11.63
N GLN A 396 5.46 -12.50 -11.54
CA GLN A 396 4.74 -11.71 -10.54
C GLN A 396 5.04 -12.17 -9.10
N PHE A 397 5.41 -13.44 -8.85
CA PHE A 397 5.86 -13.87 -7.53
C PHE A 397 7.15 -13.15 -7.10
N LYS A 398 8.07 -12.93 -8.03
CA LYS A 398 9.32 -12.19 -7.77
C LYS A 398 9.09 -10.69 -7.58
N LEU A 399 8.13 -10.13 -8.32
CA LEU A 399 7.66 -8.77 -8.06
C LEU A 399 7.12 -8.66 -6.63
N ILE A 400 6.23 -9.57 -6.23
CA ILE A 400 5.68 -9.61 -4.87
C ILE A 400 6.80 -9.76 -3.83
N ASP A 401 7.80 -10.60 -4.07
CA ASP A 401 8.96 -10.75 -3.17
C ASP A 401 9.73 -9.45 -2.98
N LEU A 402 10.01 -8.72 -4.06
CA LEU A 402 10.70 -7.42 -3.96
C LEU A 402 9.85 -6.41 -3.19
N ILE A 403 8.55 -6.34 -3.47
CA ILE A 403 7.67 -5.39 -2.80
C ILE A 403 7.45 -5.74 -1.33
N ALA A 404 7.43 -7.02 -0.97
CA ALA A 404 7.42 -7.47 0.42
C ALA A 404 8.67 -6.96 1.18
N GLU A 405 9.84 -7.04 0.55
CA GLU A 405 11.09 -6.51 1.09
C GLU A 405 11.02 -5.00 1.34
N VAL A 406 10.42 -4.25 0.41
CA VAL A 406 10.19 -2.81 0.58
C VAL A 406 9.19 -2.56 1.72
N GLN A 407 8.07 -3.29 1.74
CA GLN A 407 6.95 -3.10 2.68
C GLN A 407 7.38 -3.25 4.14
N GLU A 408 8.41 -4.06 4.42
CA GLU A 408 8.97 -4.22 5.76
C GLU A 408 9.42 -2.90 6.39
N HIS A 409 9.80 -1.91 5.57
CA HIS A 409 10.30 -0.62 6.02
C HIS A 409 9.31 0.53 5.81
N ILE A 410 8.09 0.24 5.33
CA ILE A 410 7.03 1.24 5.09
C ILE A 410 5.93 1.06 6.14
N ASP A 411 5.70 2.09 6.96
CA ASP A 411 4.70 2.06 8.03
C ASP A 411 3.25 2.10 7.52
N GLN A 412 2.99 2.73 6.37
CA GLN A 412 1.72 2.60 5.64
C GLN A 412 1.85 1.51 4.57
N GLY A 413 1.48 1.77 3.30
CA GLY A 413 1.46 0.76 2.24
C GLY A 413 2.14 1.19 0.95
N ILE A 414 2.04 0.30 -0.04
CA ILE A 414 2.62 0.45 -1.38
C ILE A 414 1.54 0.11 -2.39
N SER A 415 1.27 1.01 -3.35
CA SER A 415 0.33 0.77 -4.45
C SER A 415 0.86 -0.31 -5.41
N THR A 416 0.62 -1.57 -5.06
CA THR A 416 1.21 -2.72 -5.76
C THR A 416 0.32 -3.17 -6.91
N ILE A 417 0.83 -3.09 -8.14
CA ILE A 417 0.09 -3.48 -9.35
C ILE A 417 0.54 -4.86 -9.80
N LEU A 418 -0.40 -5.75 -10.09
CA LEU A 418 -0.13 -7.01 -10.80
C LEU A 418 -0.26 -6.80 -12.30
N TYR A 419 0.66 -7.39 -13.06
CA TYR A 419 0.67 -7.32 -14.52
C TYR A 419 0.50 -8.72 -15.08
N VAL A 420 -0.54 -8.93 -15.87
CA VAL A 420 -0.90 -10.25 -16.39
C VAL A 420 -1.23 -10.16 -17.87
N ASN A 421 -1.03 -11.27 -18.58
CA ASN A 421 -1.47 -11.40 -19.96
C ASN A 421 -2.90 -11.97 -20.00
N SER A 422 -3.61 -11.78 -21.12
CA SER A 422 -5.01 -12.18 -21.28
C SER A 422 -5.26 -13.70 -21.21
N ASP A 423 -4.21 -14.51 -21.30
CA ASP A 423 -4.23 -15.97 -21.21
C ASP A 423 -4.09 -16.50 -19.77
N ILE A 424 -3.89 -15.61 -18.77
CA ILE A 424 -3.79 -16.03 -17.37
C ILE A 424 -5.10 -16.68 -16.91
N SER A 425 -4.98 -17.82 -16.22
CA SER A 425 -6.13 -18.42 -15.57
C SER A 425 -6.50 -17.66 -14.29
N THR A 426 -7.78 -17.61 -13.95
CA THR A 426 -8.27 -17.04 -12.68
C THR A 426 -7.67 -17.72 -11.46
N ARG A 427 -7.36 -19.03 -11.57
CA ARG A 427 -6.65 -19.79 -10.54
C ARG A 427 -5.23 -19.28 -10.33
N GLU A 428 -4.50 -19.00 -11.40
CA GLU A 428 -3.13 -18.48 -11.30
C GLU A 428 -3.13 -17.07 -10.69
N LEU A 429 -4.05 -16.22 -11.13
CA LEU A 429 -4.22 -14.88 -10.54
C LEU A 429 -4.58 -14.96 -9.05
N ALA A 430 -5.47 -15.87 -8.65
CA ALA A 430 -5.81 -16.09 -7.24
C ALA A 430 -4.59 -16.58 -6.41
N ARG A 431 -3.66 -17.33 -7.01
CA ARG A 431 -2.40 -17.72 -6.33
C ARG A 431 -1.54 -16.49 -6.01
N TYR A 432 -1.53 -15.46 -6.85
CA TYR A 432 -0.82 -14.21 -6.54
C TYR A 432 -1.42 -13.51 -5.32
N TYR A 433 -2.74 -13.52 -5.16
CA TYR A 433 -3.39 -12.92 -3.99
C TYR A 433 -2.99 -13.63 -2.70
N ILE A 434 -3.06 -14.96 -2.70
CA ILE A 434 -2.67 -15.78 -1.55
C ILE A 434 -1.18 -15.58 -1.24
N TYR A 435 -0.34 -15.54 -2.27
CA TYR A 435 1.10 -15.35 -2.09
C TYR A 435 1.43 -13.97 -1.53
N ALA A 436 0.81 -12.90 -2.04
CA ALA A 436 0.95 -11.54 -1.52
C ALA A 436 0.52 -11.45 -0.05
N HIS A 437 -0.60 -12.08 0.31
CA HIS A 437 -1.04 -12.18 1.70
C HIS A 437 -0.01 -12.92 2.56
N LYS A 438 0.43 -14.13 2.15
CA LYS A 438 1.45 -14.92 2.87
C LYS A 438 2.80 -14.21 3.00
N LYS A 439 3.12 -13.29 2.07
CA LYS A 439 4.32 -12.45 2.10
C LYS A 439 4.19 -11.20 2.97
N GLY A 440 3.02 -10.95 3.55
CA GLY A 440 2.82 -9.82 4.47
C GLY A 440 2.59 -8.49 3.77
N LEU A 441 2.25 -8.46 2.47
CA LEU A 441 1.79 -7.24 1.81
C LEU A 441 0.51 -6.74 2.50
N LYS A 442 0.27 -5.43 2.47
CA LYS A 442 -0.96 -4.82 3.03
C LYS A 442 -2.08 -4.67 2.00
N SER A 443 -1.74 -4.61 0.72
CA SER A 443 -2.73 -4.51 -0.37
C SER A 443 -2.21 -5.00 -1.72
N LEU A 444 -3.16 -5.22 -2.62
CA LEU A 444 -2.95 -5.22 -4.06
C LEU A 444 -3.89 -4.19 -4.68
N TYR A 445 -3.33 -3.32 -5.52
CA TYR A 445 -4.02 -2.21 -6.16
C TYR A 445 -4.82 -2.69 -7.38
N TYR A 446 -4.29 -2.48 -8.58
CA TYR A 446 -4.88 -2.95 -9.83
C TYR A 446 -4.26 -4.27 -10.27
N THR A 447 -5.05 -5.04 -11.00
CA THR A 447 -4.53 -6.01 -11.97
C THR A 447 -4.64 -5.41 -13.35
N ARG A 448 -3.50 -5.20 -14.01
CA ARG A 448 -3.44 -4.74 -15.40
C ARG A 448 -3.31 -5.93 -16.32
N THR A 449 -4.18 -6.00 -17.33
CA THR A 449 -4.18 -7.07 -18.33
C THR A 449 -3.72 -6.54 -19.69
N ARG A 450 -2.67 -7.15 -20.25
CA ARG A 450 -2.29 -6.96 -21.66
C ARG A 450 -3.06 -7.96 -22.52
N LYS A 451 -3.79 -7.47 -23.52
CA LYS A 451 -4.36 -8.33 -24.56
C LYS A 451 -3.24 -8.76 -25.50
N LEU A 452 -2.97 -10.06 -25.57
CA LEU A 452 -2.02 -10.59 -26.53
C LEU A 452 -2.59 -10.41 -27.94
N SER A 453 -1.83 -9.75 -28.82
CA SER A 453 -2.13 -9.75 -30.25
C SER A 453 -1.29 -10.81 -30.96
N VAL A 454 -1.82 -11.37 -32.06
CA VAL A 454 -1.15 -12.45 -32.84
C VAL A 454 0.23 -12.01 -33.38
N GLU A 455 0.47 -10.69 -33.49
CA GLU A 455 1.72 -10.10 -34.00
C GLU A 455 2.84 -9.99 -32.94
N GLU A 456 2.56 -10.11 -31.64
CA GLU A 456 3.58 -10.00 -30.58
C GLU A 456 4.49 -11.25 -30.46
N CYS A 457 4.21 -12.31 -31.23
CA CYS A 457 5.03 -13.51 -31.34
C CYS A 457 6.24 -13.38 -32.30
N VAL A 458 6.50 -12.20 -32.90
CA VAL A 458 7.56 -12.06 -33.92
C VAL A 458 8.96 -11.81 -33.31
N ALA A 459 9.06 -11.45 -32.02
CA ALA A 459 10.37 -11.27 -31.36
C ALA A 459 11.06 -12.59 -30.95
N CYS A 460 10.34 -13.72 -31.00
CA CYS A 460 10.84 -15.05 -30.63
C CYS A 460 10.92 -16.03 -31.83
N THR A 461 10.72 -15.57 -33.05
CA THR A 461 10.91 -16.40 -34.26
C THR A 461 12.25 -16.05 -34.90
N VAL A 462 13.12 -17.05 -35.03
CA VAL A 462 14.43 -17.00 -35.70
C VAL A 462 14.31 -16.46 -37.13
#